data_AF-A0A942N0P9-F1
#
_entry.id   AF-A0A942N0P9-F1
#
_cell.length_a   1.000
_cell.length_b   1.000
_cell.length_c   1.000
_cell.angle_alpha   90.00
_cell.angle_beta   90.00
_cell.angle_gamma   90.00
#
_symmetry.space_group_name_H-M   'P 1'
#
loop_
_entity.id
_entity.type
_entity.pdbx_description
1 polymer ?
#
loop_
_entity_poly.entity_id
_entity_poly.type
_entity_poly.pdbx_seq_one_letter_code
_entity_poly.pdbx_strand_id
1 'polypeptide(L)'
;MNKLPQTPIYLVQPGNPLIAQWKQPFEAFARKDIHTFTIDVPPEAVDEMDVAMPQQLVIALQHYPHLIDKFLFSLELKFQQIAGSELYYQEDDWKSDDKYHRWFCKMGQFPLVLFFLHDREARFSILAGDILADKRVTVKKIDEQQESYIGIVGNDVQLVSKRLFNACWLFHLFCHASGFDPKPCIESILADFDLPVTYEQVRKQYEEDVLKGIELRVG
;
A
#
# COMPACT_ATOMS: atom_id res chain seq x y z
N MET A 1 10.70 -26.55 12.70
CA MET A 1 10.14 -25.18 12.59
C MET A 1 9.73 -24.74 13.98
N ASN A 2 10.28 -23.65 14.50
CA ASN A 2 9.81 -23.06 15.75
C ASN A 2 8.41 -22.50 15.52
N LYS A 3 7.48 -22.76 16.45
CA LYS A 3 6.12 -22.20 16.36
C LYS A 3 6.21 -20.70 16.67
N LEU A 4 5.69 -19.88 15.77
CA LEU A 4 5.56 -18.44 16.00
C LEU A 4 4.66 -18.20 17.23
N PRO A 5 4.90 -17.13 18.01
CA PRO A 5 4.03 -16.72 19.10
C PRO A 5 2.60 -16.56 18.60
N GLN A 6 1.65 -17.17 19.33
CA GLN A 6 0.22 -17.15 18.99
C GLN A 6 -0.47 -15.84 19.39
N THR A 7 0.22 -14.93 20.07
CA THR A 7 -0.34 -13.65 20.49
C THR A 7 -0.56 -12.76 19.25
N PRO A 8 -1.78 -12.25 19.02
CA PRO A 8 -2.04 -11.34 17.92
C PRO A 8 -1.19 -10.05 18.04
N ILE A 9 -0.55 -9.64 16.96
CA ILE A 9 0.20 -8.37 16.90
C ILE A 9 -0.65 -7.32 16.18
N TYR A 10 -1.29 -6.45 16.94
CA TYR A 10 -2.08 -5.36 16.38
C TYR A 10 -1.24 -4.10 16.18
N LEU A 11 -1.38 -3.49 15.01
CA LEU A 11 -0.76 -2.20 14.66
C LEU A 11 -1.36 -1.05 15.45
N VAL A 12 -2.65 -1.17 15.81
CA VAL A 12 -3.33 -0.30 16.74
C VAL A 12 -4.05 -1.13 17.79
N GLN A 13 -3.93 -0.76 19.06
CA GLN A 13 -4.48 -1.55 20.16
C GLN A 13 -6.01 -1.63 20.11
N PRO A 14 -6.62 -2.76 20.50
CA PRO A 14 -8.06 -2.87 20.66
C PRO A 14 -8.62 -1.75 21.55
N GLY A 15 -9.76 -1.18 21.15
CA GLY A 15 -10.39 -0.04 21.84
C GLY A 15 -9.90 1.34 21.41
N ASN A 16 -8.91 1.43 20.50
CA ASN A 16 -8.54 2.71 19.91
C ASN A 16 -9.73 3.35 19.14
N PRO A 17 -10.03 4.64 19.33
CA PRO A 17 -11.14 5.32 18.65
C PRO A 17 -11.14 5.21 17.12
N LEU A 18 -9.95 5.09 16.52
CA LEU A 18 -9.79 4.90 15.08
C LEU A 18 -10.58 3.69 14.56
N ILE A 19 -10.62 2.60 15.33
CA ILE A 19 -11.31 1.36 14.94
C ILE A 19 -12.83 1.61 14.84
N ALA A 20 -13.37 2.43 15.75
CA ALA A 20 -14.79 2.76 15.77
C ALA A 20 -15.18 3.72 14.63
N GLN A 21 -14.29 4.65 14.26
CA GLN A 21 -14.50 5.58 13.15
C GLN A 21 -14.76 4.85 11.82
N TRP A 22 -14.05 3.76 11.57
CA TRP A 22 -14.16 2.99 10.32
C TRP A 22 -15.25 1.91 10.32
N LYS A 23 -15.92 1.68 11.46
CA LYS A 23 -16.93 0.62 11.61
C LYS A 23 -18.06 0.74 10.59
N GLN A 24 -18.70 1.91 10.51
CA GLN A 24 -19.85 2.10 9.62
C GLN A 24 -19.46 2.02 8.14
N PRO A 25 -18.37 2.65 7.66
CA PRO A 25 -17.87 2.44 6.29
C PRO A 25 -17.61 0.96 5.96
N PHE A 26 -16.97 0.22 6.86
CA PHE A 26 -16.70 -1.21 6.67
C PHE A 26 -17.96 -2.06 6.63
N GLU A 27 -18.91 -1.82 7.53
CA GLU A 27 -20.21 -2.52 7.50
C GLU A 27 -20.99 -2.22 6.23
N ALA A 28 -20.95 -0.98 5.74
CA ALA A 28 -21.58 -0.60 4.49
C ALA A 28 -20.92 -1.32 3.29
N PHE A 29 -19.58 -1.36 3.25
CA PHE A 29 -18.86 -2.08 2.20
C PHE A 29 -19.11 -3.59 2.26
N ALA A 30 -19.21 -4.18 3.46
CA ALA A 30 -19.49 -5.61 3.65
C ALA A 30 -20.85 -6.03 3.06
N ARG A 31 -21.89 -5.18 3.21
CA ARG A 31 -23.27 -5.49 2.82
C ARG A 31 -23.59 -5.24 1.35
N LYS A 32 -22.87 -4.33 0.70
CA LYS A 32 -23.14 -3.95 -0.68
C LYS A 32 -22.41 -4.90 -1.64
N ASP A 33 -23.03 -5.14 -2.79
CA ASP A 33 -22.40 -5.81 -3.94
C ASP A 33 -21.46 -4.84 -4.69
N ILE A 34 -20.63 -4.15 -3.90
CA ILE A 34 -19.61 -3.23 -4.37
C ILE A 34 -18.27 -3.90 -4.13
N HIS A 35 -17.43 -3.86 -5.17
CA HIS A 35 -16.08 -4.43 -5.17
C HIS A 35 -14.98 -3.39 -5.00
N THR A 36 -15.33 -2.10 -5.03
CA THR A 36 -14.38 -0.99 -4.92
C THR A 36 -14.69 -0.15 -3.70
N PHE A 37 -13.71 0.09 -2.85
CA PHE A 37 -13.81 1.04 -1.76
C PHE A 37 -13.16 2.35 -2.19
N THR A 38 -13.95 3.41 -2.33
CA THR A 38 -13.45 4.70 -2.80
C THR A 38 -13.13 5.64 -1.64
N ILE A 39 -11.99 6.30 -1.69
CA ILE A 39 -11.65 7.45 -0.84
C ILE A 39 -11.55 8.68 -1.74
N ASP A 40 -12.29 9.74 -1.35
CA ASP A 40 -12.13 11.05 -1.95
C ASP A 40 -10.94 11.76 -1.32
N VAL A 41 -9.99 12.20 -2.16
CA VAL A 41 -8.79 12.91 -1.75
C VAL A 41 -8.94 14.38 -2.11
N PRO A 42 -9.11 15.28 -1.13
CA PRO A 42 -9.22 16.71 -1.41
C PRO A 42 -7.85 17.28 -1.86
N PRO A 43 -7.83 18.38 -2.63
CA PRO A 43 -6.58 19.00 -3.08
C PRO A 43 -5.60 19.30 -1.94
N GLU A 44 -6.11 19.77 -0.80
CA GLU A 44 -5.30 20.14 0.36
C GLU A 44 -4.53 18.94 0.92
N ALA A 45 -5.10 17.73 0.88
CA ALA A 45 -4.38 16.53 1.34
C ALA A 45 -3.14 16.23 0.48
N VAL A 46 -3.21 16.53 -0.82
CA VAL A 46 -2.07 16.38 -1.74
C VAL A 46 -1.06 17.49 -1.51
N ASP A 47 -1.52 18.73 -1.44
CA ASP A 47 -0.67 19.91 -1.30
C ASP A 47 0.08 19.93 0.06
N GLU A 48 -0.55 19.41 1.12
CA GLU A 48 0.04 19.31 2.47
C GLU A 48 0.78 17.98 2.71
N MET A 49 0.82 17.08 1.73
CA MET A 49 1.41 15.74 1.86
C MET A 49 0.76 14.89 2.96
N ASP A 50 -0.54 15.12 3.23
CA ASP A 50 -1.32 14.36 4.19
C ASP A 50 -1.79 13.04 3.58
N VAL A 51 -1.29 11.95 4.14
CA VAL A 51 -1.58 10.57 3.74
C VAL A 51 -2.29 9.79 4.86
N ALA A 52 -2.76 10.46 5.90
CA ALA A 52 -3.25 9.81 7.11
C ALA A 52 -4.49 8.97 6.85
N MET A 53 -5.45 9.45 6.05
CA MET A 53 -6.74 8.76 5.88
C MET A 53 -6.59 7.35 5.27
N PRO A 54 -5.88 7.13 4.13
CA PRO A 54 -5.68 5.78 3.61
C PRO A 54 -4.90 4.86 4.57
N GLN A 55 -3.90 5.39 5.28
CA GLN A 55 -3.12 4.62 6.26
C GLN A 55 -3.97 4.19 7.46
N GLN A 56 -4.78 5.12 7.97
CA GLN A 56 -5.71 4.88 9.06
C GLN A 56 -6.77 3.83 8.71
N LEU A 57 -7.30 3.87 7.48
CA LEU A 57 -8.22 2.85 6.98
C LEU A 57 -7.59 1.46 7.07
N VAL A 58 -6.40 1.29 6.49
CA VAL A 58 -5.77 -0.05 6.44
C VAL A 58 -5.36 -0.54 7.83
N ILE A 59 -4.92 0.34 8.72
CA ILE A 59 -4.63 -0.02 10.12
C ILE A 59 -5.90 -0.50 10.83
N ALA A 60 -7.02 0.21 10.67
CA ALA A 60 -8.30 -0.17 11.27
C ALA A 60 -8.83 -1.49 10.69
N LEU A 61 -8.61 -1.75 9.40
CA LEU A 61 -9.03 -2.98 8.70
C LEU A 61 -8.47 -4.25 9.35
N GLN A 62 -7.31 -4.19 10.02
CA GLN A 62 -6.74 -5.34 10.75
C GLN A 62 -7.72 -5.94 11.78
N HIS A 63 -8.61 -5.11 12.32
CA HIS A 63 -9.63 -5.48 13.31
C HIS A 63 -10.91 -6.06 12.68
N TYR A 64 -10.98 -6.13 11.34
CA TYR A 64 -12.09 -6.72 10.59
C TYR A 64 -11.58 -7.81 9.63
N PRO A 65 -11.03 -8.95 10.14
CA PRO A 65 -10.33 -9.93 9.31
C PRO A 65 -11.13 -10.48 8.13
N HIS A 66 -12.44 -10.66 8.32
CA HIS A 66 -13.37 -11.14 7.30
C HIS A 66 -13.52 -10.21 6.09
N LEU A 67 -13.03 -8.96 6.16
CA LEU A 67 -13.05 -8.00 5.07
C LEU A 67 -11.71 -7.85 4.36
N ILE A 68 -10.61 -8.38 4.92
CA ILE A 68 -9.26 -8.19 4.34
C ILE A 68 -9.24 -8.64 2.88
N ASP A 69 -9.72 -9.85 2.59
CA ASP A 69 -9.76 -10.43 1.25
C ASP A 69 -10.55 -9.55 0.28
N LYS A 70 -11.73 -9.06 0.70
CA LYS A 70 -12.55 -8.13 -0.10
C LYS A 70 -11.86 -6.79 -0.35
N PHE A 71 -10.99 -6.37 0.56
CA PHE A 71 -10.28 -5.09 0.47
C PHE A 71 -9.02 -5.16 -0.40
N LEU A 72 -8.41 -6.32 -0.58
CA LEU A 72 -7.21 -6.47 -1.41
C LEU A 72 -7.49 -5.97 -2.83
N PHE A 73 -6.63 -5.06 -3.31
CA PHE A 73 -6.73 -4.45 -4.64
C PHE A 73 -8.08 -3.77 -4.96
N SER A 74 -8.84 -3.36 -3.93
CA SER A 74 -10.17 -2.74 -4.07
C SER A 74 -10.19 -1.24 -3.80
N LEU A 75 -9.13 -0.69 -3.19
CA LEU A 75 -9.07 0.70 -2.77
C LEU A 75 -8.79 1.60 -3.97
N GLU A 76 -9.71 2.51 -4.23
CA GLU A 76 -9.60 3.54 -5.26
C GLU A 76 -9.48 4.92 -4.60
N LEU A 77 -8.54 5.73 -5.06
CA LEU A 77 -8.38 7.10 -4.58
C LEU A 77 -8.85 8.06 -5.69
N LYS A 78 -9.88 8.86 -5.40
CA LYS A 78 -10.41 9.85 -6.33
C LYS A 78 -9.98 11.24 -5.93
N PHE A 79 -9.15 11.87 -6.76
CA PHE A 79 -8.64 13.21 -6.49
C PHE A 79 -9.66 14.26 -6.89
N GLN A 80 -10.12 15.06 -5.93
CA GLN A 80 -11.03 16.16 -6.17
C GLN A 80 -10.29 17.33 -6.83
N GLN A 81 -10.96 18.05 -7.72
CA GLN A 81 -10.48 19.31 -8.28
C GLN A 81 -10.78 20.48 -7.32
N ILE A 82 -11.92 20.40 -6.63
CA ILE A 82 -12.37 21.39 -5.64
C ILE A 82 -12.78 20.64 -4.38
N ALA A 83 -12.25 21.04 -3.24
CA ALA A 83 -12.51 20.40 -1.95
C ALA A 83 -14.02 20.30 -1.65
N GLY A 84 -14.47 19.09 -1.31
CA GLY A 84 -15.86 18.83 -0.96
C GLY A 84 -16.85 18.88 -2.13
N SER A 85 -16.37 18.92 -3.37
CA SER A 85 -17.19 18.84 -4.58
C SER A 85 -17.19 17.44 -5.19
N GLU A 86 -18.15 17.18 -6.09
CA GLU A 86 -18.17 15.97 -6.92
C GLU A 86 -17.35 16.13 -8.22
N LEU A 87 -16.49 17.15 -8.31
CA LEU A 87 -15.59 17.34 -9.44
C LEU A 87 -14.27 16.65 -9.15
N TYR A 88 -13.96 15.63 -9.94
CA TYR A 88 -12.75 14.82 -9.81
C TYR A 88 -11.88 14.94 -11.06
N TYR A 89 -10.57 14.78 -10.87
CA TYR A 89 -9.65 14.50 -11.97
C TYR A 89 -10.01 13.16 -12.64
N GLN A 90 -9.72 13.01 -13.93
CA GLN A 90 -9.81 11.70 -14.59
C GLN A 90 -8.72 10.77 -14.04
N GLU A 91 -8.93 9.47 -14.20
CA GLU A 91 -8.10 8.41 -13.60
C GLU A 91 -6.59 8.55 -13.88
N ASP A 92 -6.24 9.06 -15.06
CA ASP A 92 -4.84 9.20 -15.48
C ASP A 92 -4.26 10.61 -15.31
N ASP A 93 -5.08 11.62 -14.99
CA ASP A 93 -4.62 13.02 -14.97
C ASP A 93 -3.50 13.24 -13.93
N TRP A 94 -3.62 12.60 -12.76
CA TRP A 94 -2.65 12.72 -11.68
C TRP A 94 -1.30 12.07 -12.01
N LYS A 95 -1.26 11.09 -12.91
CA LYS A 95 -0.07 10.29 -13.25
C LYS A 95 1.00 11.08 -13.98
N SER A 96 0.65 12.25 -14.48
CA SER A 96 1.58 13.16 -15.15
C SER A 96 2.18 14.23 -14.24
N ASP A 97 1.70 14.32 -12.99
CA ASP A 97 2.04 15.39 -12.06
C ASP A 97 2.90 14.86 -10.89
N ASP A 98 4.13 15.38 -10.83
CA ASP A 98 5.16 15.05 -9.86
C ASP A 98 4.65 15.14 -8.40
N LYS A 99 3.69 16.03 -8.11
CA LYS A 99 3.16 16.20 -6.75
C LYS A 99 2.43 14.95 -6.25
N TYR A 100 1.67 14.29 -7.11
CA TYR A 100 0.93 13.08 -6.74
C TYR A 100 1.87 11.89 -6.56
N HIS A 101 2.90 11.76 -7.41
CA HIS A 101 3.95 10.76 -7.19
C HIS A 101 4.64 10.95 -5.84
N ARG A 102 4.97 12.19 -5.46
CA ARG A 102 5.53 12.48 -4.13
C ARG A 102 4.55 12.14 -3.01
N TRP A 103 3.27 12.47 -3.17
CA TRP A 103 2.21 12.14 -2.21
C TRP A 103 2.07 10.63 -1.98
N PHE A 104 2.04 9.83 -3.05
CA PHE A 104 2.10 8.38 -2.93
C PHE A 104 3.41 7.90 -2.27
N CYS A 105 4.57 8.45 -2.66
CA CYS A 105 5.85 8.08 -2.06
C CYS A 105 5.89 8.36 -0.55
N LYS A 106 5.18 9.40 -0.08
CA LYS A 106 5.02 9.70 1.35
C LYS A 106 4.26 8.59 2.08
N MET A 107 3.29 7.93 1.43
CA MET A 107 2.65 6.72 1.98
C MET A 107 3.64 5.60 2.24
N GLY A 108 4.79 5.58 1.55
CA GLY A 108 5.87 4.60 1.76
C GLY A 108 6.48 4.61 3.17
N GLN A 109 6.18 5.63 4.00
CA GLN A 109 6.48 5.61 5.44
C GLN A 109 5.70 4.50 6.18
N PHE A 110 4.51 4.16 5.67
CA PHE A 110 3.68 3.08 6.17
C PHE A 110 3.04 2.34 4.97
N PRO A 111 3.80 1.47 4.29
CA PRO A 111 3.48 0.99 2.94
C PRO A 111 2.39 -0.10 2.88
N LEU A 112 1.58 -0.30 3.93
CA LEU A 112 0.48 -1.27 3.90
C LEU A 112 -0.56 -0.96 2.84
N VAL A 113 -0.80 0.33 2.58
CA VAL A 113 -1.77 0.81 1.58
C VAL A 113 -1.50 0.22 0.19
N LEU A 114 -0.24 -0.11 -0.12
CA LEU A 114 0.17 -0.76 -1.36
C LEU A 114 -0.64 -2.03 -1.69
N PHE A 115 -0.98 -2.85 -0.70
CA PHE A 115 -1.69 -4.13 -0.91
C PHE A 115 -3.19 -3.96 -1.19
N PHE A 116 -3.72 -2.78 -0.91
CA PHE A 116 -5.14 -2.50 -1.01
C PHE A 116 -5.47 -1.66 -2.25
N LEU A 117 -4.51 -0.88 -2.77
CA LEU A 117 -4.74 -0.04 -3.95
C LEU A 117 -5.00 -0.86 -5.21
N HIS A 118 -6.06 -0.48 -5.92
CA HIS A 118 -6.46 -1.05 -7.20
C HIS A 118 -5.47 -0.69 -8.33
N ASP A 119 -5.11 0.59 -8.46
CA ASP A 119 -4.25 1.09 -9.53
C ASP A 119 -2.78 0.68 -9.32
N ARG A 120 -2.18 0.07 -10.36
CA ARG A 120 -0.79 -0.42 -10.32
C ARG A 120 0.25 0.70 -10.29
N GLU A 121 0.02 1.81 -10.97
CA GLU A 121 0.92 2.96 -10.99
C GLU A 121 0.93 3.71 -9.65
N ALA A 122 -0.21 3.75 -8.97
CA ALA A 122 -0.31 4.24 -7.59
C ALA A 122 0.52 3.36 -6.65
N ARG A 123 0.41 2.02 -6.75
CA ARG A 123 1.27 1.09 -5.99
C ARG A 123 2.75 1.32 -6.29
N PHE A 124 3.11 1.49 -7.56
CA PHE A 124 4.49 1.78 -7.95
C PHE A 124 4.96 3.14 -7.40
N SER A 125 4.10 4.16 -7.41
CA SER A 125 4.40 5.49 -6.88
C SER A 125 4.63 5.48 -5.37
N ILE A 126 4.01 4.56 -4.60
CA ILE A 126 4.35 4.36 -3.19
C ILE A 126 5.82 3.94 -3.03
N LEU A 127 6.32 3.10 -3.94
CA LEU A 127 7.68 2.57 -3.87
C LEU A 127 8.72 3.50 -4.50
N ALA A 128 8.36 4.24 -5.54
CA ALA A 128 9.30 4.94 -6.41
C ALA A 128 8.89 6.37 -6.78
N GLY A 129 7.88 6.95 -6.11
CA GLY A 129 7.33 8.24 -6.50
C GLY A 129 8.32 9.41 -6.40
N ASP A 130 9.31 9.35 -5.51
CA ASP A 130 10.44 10.29 -5.50
C ASP A 130 11.32 10.15 -6.75
N ILE A 131 11.62 8.93 -7.18
CA ILE A 131 12.41 8.64 -8.39
C ILE A 131 11.65 9.11 -9.65
N LEU A 132 10.33 8.88 -9.69
CA LEU A 132 9.45 9.35 -10.76
C LEU A 132 9.44 10.88 -10.83
N ALA A 133 9.14 11.54 -9.71
CA ALA A 133 9.07 12.99 -9.61
C ALA A 133 10.44 13.68 -9.86
N ASP A 134 11.54 13.02 -9.55
CA ASP A 134 12.90 13.50 -9.84
C ASP A 134 13.35 13.16 -11.27
N LYS A 135 12.51 12.47 -12.06
CA LYS A 135 12.79 12.03 -13.44
C LYS A 135 14.07 11.18 -13.56
N ARG A 136 14.35 10.40 -12.52
CA ARG A 136 15.51 9.49 -12.44
C ARG A 136 15.23 8.12 -13.07
N VAL A 137 14.16 8.02 -13.86
CA VAL A 137 13.77 6.82 -14.57
C VAL A 137 14.33 6.78 -15.99
N THR A 138 14.51 5.57 -16.51
CA THR A 138 14.97 5.33 -17.87
C THR A 138 13.78 4.90 -18.72
N VAL A 139 13.47 5.62 -19.79
CA VAL A 139 12.46 5.18 -20.75
C VAL A 139 13.13 4.31 -21.78
N LYS A 140 12.82 3.00 -21.79
CA LYS A 140 13.20 2.11 -22.89
C LYS A 140 12.01 1.99 -23.82
N LYS A 141 12.19 2.45 -25.07
CA LYS A 141 11.26 2.14 -26.17
C LYS A 141 11.62 0.75 -26.68
N ILE A 142 10.64 -0.14 -26.75
CA ILE A 142 10.78 -1.37 -27.53
C ILE A 142 10.31 -1.05 -28.94
N ASP A 143 11.18 -1.25 -29.92
CA ASP A 143 10.86 -1.03 -31.32
C ASP A 143 9.66 -1.88 -31.75
N GLU A 144 8.85 -1.29 -32.64
CA GLU A 144 7.67 -1.83 -33.35
C GLU A 144 6.30 -1.86 -32.63
N GLN A 145 6.21 -1.80 -31.29
CA GLN A 145 4.90 -1.90 -30.59
C GLN A 145 4.39 -0.63 -29.90
N GLN A 146 5.11 0.50 -29.97
CA GLN A 146 4.79 1.75 -29.23
C GLN A 146 4.68 1.61 -27.71
N GLU A 147 5.02 0.46 -27.11
CA GLU A 147 5.09 0.32 -25.67
C GLU A 147 6.42 0.88 -25.14
N SER A 148 6.32 1.86 -24.24
CA SER A 148 7.46 2.42 -23.52
C SER A 148 7.45 1.92 -22.09
N TYR A 149 8.53 1.27 -21.66
CA TYR A 149 8.70 0.84 -20.28
C TYR A 149 9.50 1.90 -19.50
N ILE A 150 8.95 2.33 -18.37
CA ILE A 150 9.66 3.14 -17.37
C ILE A 150 10.46 2.16 -16.51
N GLY A 151 11.77 2.11 -16.71
CA GLY A 151 12.69 1.28 -15.94
C GLY A 151 13.44 2.09 -14.88
N ILE A 152 13.61 1.52 -13.70
CA ILE A 152 14.53 2.03 -12.68
C ILE A 152 15.90 1.37 -12.89
N VAL A 153 16.99 2.13 -12.73
CA VAL A 153 18.36 1.64 -13.00
C VAL A 153 19.30 1.88 -11.83
N GLY A 154 20.35 1.06 -11.74
CA GLY A 154 21.44 1.25 -10.79
C GLY A 154 20.99 1.17 -9.32
N ASN A 155 21.47 2.10 -8.50
CA ASN A 155 21.22 2.12 -7.05
C ASN A 155 19.73 2.28 -6.70
N ASP A 156 18.92 2.85 -7.60
CA ASP A 156 17.50 3.03 -7.37
C ASP A 156 16.73 1.69 -7.38
N VAL A 157 17.20 0.69 -8.13
CA VAL A 157 16.63 -0.67 -8.07
C VAL A 157 16.76 -1.24 -6.68
N GLN A 158 17.91 -1.06 -6.02
CA GLN A 158 18.14 -1.55 -4.66
C GLN A 158 17.25 -0.81 -3.65
N LEU A 159 17.08 0.50 -3.82
CA LEU A 159 16.22 1.32 -2.98
C LEU A 159 14.76 0.87 -3.05
N VAL A 160 14.22 0.72 -4.27
CA VAL A 160 12.84 0.30 -4.48
C VAL A 160 12.62 -1.15 -4.04
N SER A 161 13.58 -2.04 -4.30
CA SER A 161 13.55 -3.42 -3.79
C SER A 161 13.48 -3.45 -2.26
N LYS A 162 14.27 -2.61 -1.58
CA LYS A 162 14.21 -2.49 -0.11
C LYS A 162 12.86 -1.98 0.38
N ARG A 163 12.27 -0.98 -0.30
CA ARG A 163 10.93 -0.46 0.04
C ARG A 163 9.86 -1.54 -0.13
N LEU A 164 9.91 -2.30 -1.23
CA LEU A 164 9.02 -3.42 -1.49
C LEU A 164 9.17 -4.53 -0.46
N PHE A 165 10.41 -4.89 -0.11
CA PHE A 165 10.70 -5.86 0.95
C PHE A 165 10.06 -5.43 2.28
N ASN A 166 10.25 -4.18 2.68
CA ASN A 166 9.68 -3.65 3.92
C ASN A 166 8.14 -3.66 3.89
N ALA A 167 7.53 -3.36 2.74
CA ALA A 167 6.07 -3.44 2.57
C ALA A 167 5.56 -4.86 2.77
N CYS A 168 6.19 -5.85 2.14
CA CYS A 168 5.83 -7.26 2.28
C CYS A 168 6.04 -7.76 3.72
N TRP A 169 7.13 -7.35 4.37
CA TRP A 169 7.39 -7.69 5.77
C TRP A 169 6.30 -7.10 6.69
N LEU A 170 5.91 -5.85 6.47
CA LEU A 170 4.87 -5.20 7.25
C LEU A 170 3.49 -5.85 7.00
N PHE A 171 3.23 -6.32 5.78
CA PHE A 171 1.99 -7.03 5.47
C PHE A 171 1.92 -8.41 6.13
N HIS A 172 3.04 -9.12 6.26
CA HIS A 172 3.09 -10.31 7.12
C HIS A 172 2.69 -10.00 8.56
N LEU A 173 3.23 -8.93 9.13
CA LEU A 173 2.89 -8.48 10.47
C LEU A 173 1.40 -8.13 10.59
N PHE A 174 0.87 -7.38 9.62
CA PHE A 174 -0.55 -7.04 9.54
C PHE A 174 -1.42 -8.30 9.57
N CYS A 175 -1.08 -9.30 8.75
CA CYS A 175 -1.85 -10.52 8.62
C CYS A 175 -1.78 -11.43 9.86
N HIS A 176 -0.68 -11.37 10.63
CA HIS A 176 -0.46 -12.23 11.81
C HIS A 176 -1.59 -12.17 12.82
N ALA A 177 -2.10 -10.97 13.14
CA ALA A 177 -3.23 -10.84 14.08
C ALA A 177 -4.56 -11.30 13.49
N SER A 178 -4.73 -11.15 12.18
CA SER A 178 -5.99 -11.46 11.49
C SER A 178 -6.15 -12.95 11.14
N GLY A 179 -5.04 -13.72 11.12
CA GLY A 179 -5.02 -15.10 10.65
C GLY A 179 -5.14 -15.25 9.13
N PHE A 180 -5.17 -14.13 8.38
CA PHE A 180 -5.14 -14.13 6.92
C PHE A 180 -3.80 -14.70 6.42
N ASP A 181 -3.82 -15.49 5.34
CA ASP A 181 -2.59 -15.98 4.71
C ASP A 181 -2.04 -14.91 3.75
N PRO A 182 -0.93 -14.23 4.08
CA PRO A 182 -0.41 -13.16 3.26
C PRO A 182 0.22 -13.65 1.95
N LYS A 183 0.54 -14.95 1.84
CA LYS A 183 1.39 -15.49 0.77
C LYS A 183 0.88 -15.17 -0.64
N PRO A 184 -0.39 -15.49 -1.01
CA PRO A 184 -0.84 -15.29 -2.38
C PRO A 184 -0.79 -13.82 -2.81
N CYS A 185 -1.11 -12.92 -1.88
CA CYS A 185 -1.12 -11.48 -2.14
C CYS A 185 0.31 -10.91 -2.29
N ILE A 186 1.24 -11.32 -1.42
CA ILE A 186 2.65 -10.93 -1.54
C ILE A 186 3.24 -11.45 -2.86
N GLU A 187 3.02 -12.71 -3.21
CA GLU A 187 3.52 -13.28 -4.48
C GLU A 187 2.97 -12.51 -5.70
N SER A 188 1.69 -12.12 -5.69
CA SER A 188 1.10 -11.28 -6.73
C SER A 188 1.79 -9.91 -6.84
N ILE A 189 2.01 -9.24 -5.70
CA ILE A 189 2.69 -7.94 -5.67
C ILE A 189 4.15 -8.04 -6.13
N LEU A 190 4.88 -9.09 -5.74
CA LEU A 190 6.26 -9.30 -6.18
C LEU A 190 6.32 -9.52 -7.69
N ALA A 191 5.39 -10.31 -8.24
CA ALA A 191 5.28 -10.55 -9.67
C ALA A 191 4.96 -9.27 -10.46
N ASP A 192 4.16 -8.37 -9.92
CA ASP A 192 3.81 -7.08 -10.55
C ASP A 192 5.03 -6.17 -10.79
N PHE A 193 6.05 -6.24 -9.95
CA PHE A 193 7.19 -5.30 -9.99
C PHE A 193 8.47 -5.85 -10.59
N ASP A 194 8.60 -7.18 -10.72
CA ASP A 194 9.80 -7.85 -11.26
C ASP A 194 11.12 -7.33 -10.64
N LEU A 195 11.11 -7.11 -9.32
CA LEU A 195 12.26 -6.68 -8.54
C LEU A 195 12.96 -7.89 -7.88
N PRO A 196 14.26 -7.81 -7.55
CA PRO A 196 15.03 -8.89 -6.93
C PRO A 196 14.67 -9.12 -5.45
N VAL A 197 13.40 -9.37 -5.16
CA VAL A 197 12.84 -9.66 -3.84
C VAL A 197 12.00 -10.92 -3.95
N THR A 198 12.26 -11.93 -3.12
CA THR A 198 11.43 -13.16 -3.10
C THR A 198 10.59 -13.27 -1.84
N TYR A 199 9.48 -14.00 -1.93
CA TYR A 199 8.62 -14.28 -0.79
C TYR A 199 9.39 -14.98 0.34
N GLU A 200 10.27 -15.93 0.02
CA GLU A 200 11.07 -16.67 1.00
C GLU A 200 12.01 -15.75 1.79
N GLN A 201 12.62 -14.77 1.13
CA GLN A 201 13.48 -13.80 1.80
C GLN A 201 12.70 -12.97 2.82
N VAL A 202 11.54 -12.45 2.41
CA VAL A 202 10.66 -11.65 3.28
C VAL A 202 10.17 -12.51 4.45
N ARG A 203 9.63 -13.70 4.16
CA ARG A 203 9.08 -14.61 5.16
C ARG A 203 10.12 -15.01 6.20
N LYS A 204 11.33 -15.38 5.76
CA LYS A 204 12.41 -15.77 6.67
C LYS A 204 12.76 -14.63 7.62
N GLN A 205 12.93 -13.41 7.11
CA GLN A 205 13.25 -12.25 7.94
C GLN A 205 12.12 -11.95 8.93
N TYR A 206 10.87 -12.00 8.48
CA TYR A 206 9.70 -11.83 9.33
C TYR A 206 9.67 -12.85 10.49
N GLU A 207 9.85 -14.14 10.19
CA GLU A 207 9.89 -15.20 11.21
C GLU A 207 11.02 -14.98 12.23
N GLU A 208 12.21 -14.55 11.77
CA GLU A 208 13.34 -14.23 12.65
C GLU A 208 13.04 -13.06 13.59
N ASP A 209 12.40 -12.00 13.09
CA ASP A 209 12.09 -10.80 13.88
C ASP A 209 10.99 -11.06 14.91
N VAL A 210 9.94 -11.81 14.52
CA VAL A 210 8.89 -12.24 15.45
C VAL A 210 9.47 -13.08 16.59
N LEU A 211 10.39 -14.00 16.29
CA LEU A 211 11.02 -14.86 17.30
C LEU A 211 11.92 -14.08 18.27
N LYS A 212 12.54 -12.97 17.82
CA LYS A 212 13.35 -12.09 18.68
C LYS A 212 12.52 -11.16 19.56
N GLY A 213 11.21 -11.07 19.30
CA GLY A 213 10.33 -10.08 19.90
C GLY A 213 10.36 -8.77 19.11
N ILE A 214 9.24 -8.40 18.50
CA ILE A 214 9.13 -7.16 17.73
C ILE A 214 8.87 -6.00 18.69
N GLU A 215 9.82 -5.07 18.78
CA GLU A 215 9.54 -3.74 19.32
C GLU A 215 8.86 -2.89 18.25
N LEU A 216 7.53 -2.81 18.29
CA LEU A 216 6.81 -1.85 17.46
C LEU A 216 7.04 -0.45 18.00
N ARG A 217 8.04 0.24 17.47
CA ARG A 217 8.14 1.70 17.60
C ARG A 217 7.12 2.32 16.65
N VAL A 218 5.87 2.36 17.08
CA VAL A 218 4.88 3.23 16.45
C VAL A 218 5.29 4.64 16.86
N GLY A 219 5.84 5.40 15.91
CA GLY A 219 6.27 6.78 16.11
C GLY A 219 5.12 7.71 16.45
#